data_AF-A0A843GAG2-F1
#
_entry.id   AF-A0A843GAG2-F1
#
_cell.length_a   1.000
_cell.length_b   1.000
_cell.length_c   1.000
_cell.angle_alpha   90.00
_cell.angle_beta   90.00
_cell.angle_gamma   90.00
#
_symmetry.space_group_name_H-M   'P 1'
#
loop_
_entity.id
_entity.type
_entity.pdbx_description
1 polymer ?
#
loop_
_entity_poly.entity_id
_entity_poly.type
_entity_poly.pdbx_seq_one_letter_code
_entity_poly.pdbx_strand_id
1 'polypeptide(L)'
;MTIDYIPEEFEINYKHDINGTKSIKLLNNALLVNNPNPELIDINRISKEKWIQFWEDLERIGLWDLEEEYQSCTLDGGFTWNIKIVYKSKELNSYGANMEPKIVIGDKIYSVLEELYKSIEELIDLE
;
A
#
# COMPACT_ATOMS: atom_id res chain seq x y z
N MET A 1 -2.96 24.36 9.76
CA MET A 1 -4.02 23.34 9.55
C MET A 1 -3.30 22.06 9.24
N THR A 2 -3.35 21.10 10.16
CA THR A 2 -2.93 19.71 9.86
C THR A 2 -3.92 19.17 8.84
N ILE A 3 -3.40 18.70 7.71
CA ILE A 3 -4.20 18.10 6.67
C ILE A 3 -4.60 16.72 7.18
N ASP A 4 -5.87 16.54 7.54
CA ASP A 4 -6.37 15.37 8.28
C ASP A 4 -6.56 14.11 7.42
N TYR A 5 -6.28 14.20 6.11
CA TYR A 5 -6.45 13.13 5.13
C TYR A 5 -5.12 12.63 4.54
N ILE A 6 -3.99 13.24 4.90
CA ILE A 6 -2.65 12.80 4.49
C ILE A 6 -2.06 11.99 5.65
N PRO A 7 -1.43 10.83 5.39
CA PRO A 7 -0.83 10.02 6.45
C PRO A 7 0.43 10.68 7.00
N GLU A 8 0.74 10.43 8.28
CA GLU A 8 2.00 10.85 8.88
C GLU A 8 3.18 10.03 8.34
N GLU A 9 2.97 8.74 8.08
CA GLU A 9 3.93 7.84 7.46
C GLU A 9 3.23 6.93 6.46
N PHE A 10 3.85 6.73 5.30
CA PHE A 10 3.32 5.82 4.28
C PHE A 10 4.48 5.26 3.47
N GLU A 11 4.74 3.98 3.65
CA GLU A 11 5.79 3.25 2.96
C GLU A 11 5.31 1.85 2.62
N ILE A 12 5.45 1.50 1.36
CA ILE A 12 5.05 0.23 0.80
C ILE A 12 6.21 -0.24 -0.06
N ASN A 13 6.71 -1.44 0.19
CA ASN A 13 7.82 -2.02 -0.55
C ASN A 13 7.46 -3.44 -0.96
N TYR A 14 7.74 -3.77 -2.22
CA TYR A 14 7.57 -5.09 -2.79
C TYR A 14 8.82 -5.43 -3.58
N LYS A 15 9.35 -6.61 -3.33
CA LYS A 15 10.51 -7.11 -4.06
C LYS A 15 10.20 -8.52 -4.52
N HIS A 16 10.36 -8.74 -5.81
CA HIS A 16 10.28 -10.06 -6.42
C HIS A 16 11.52 -10.27 -7.27
N ASP A 17 12.14 -11.44 -7.16
CA ASP A 17 13.42 -11.73 -7.84
C ASP A 17 13.34 -11.63 -9.38
N ILE A 18 12.15 -11.82 -9.96
CA ILE A 18 11.91 -11.76 -11.41
C ILE A 18 11.39 -10.39 -11.84
N ASN A 19 10.43 -9.83 -11.10
CA ASN A 19 9.70 -8.61 -11.49
C ASN A 19 10.34 -7.32 -10.95
N GLY A 20 11.44 -7.43 -10.20
CA GLY A 20 12.16 -6.31 -9.62
C GLY A 20 11.54 -5.79 -8.34
N THR A 21 11.81 -4.52 -8.03
CA THR A 21 11.29 -3.84 -6.83
C THR A 21 10.26 -2.82 -7.23
N LYS A 22 9.11 -2.85 -6.56
CA LYS A 22 8.11 -1.79 -6.59
C LYS A 22 8.04 -1.15 -5.21
N SER A 23 8.05 0.17 -5.14
CA SER A 23 7.91 0.84 -3.85
C SER A 23 7.18 2.17 -3.96
N ILE A 24 6.51 2.54 -2.88
CA ILE A 24 5.78 3.79 -2.74
C ILE A 24 6.11 4.35 -1.38
N LYS A 25 6.61 5.58 -1.33
CA LYS A 25 6.99 6.23 -0.08
C LYS A 25 6.57 7.68 -0.06
N LEU A 26 5.90 8.10 1.02
CA LEU A 26 5.63 9.50 1.29
C LEU A 26 6.91 10.21 1.75
N LEU A 27 7.30 11.24 1.01
CA LEU A 27 8.44 12.10 1.27
C LEU A 27 7.96 13.55 1.37
N ASN A 28 7.81 14.04 2.60
CA ASN A 28 7.25 15.37 2.88
C ASN A 28 5.87 15.55 2.22
N ASN A 29 5.84 16.21 1.05
CA ASN A 29 4.64 16.55 0.29
C ASN A 29 4.54 15.80 -1.05
N ALA A 30 5.28 14.70 -1.23
CA ALA A 30 5.26 13.93 -2.46
C ALA A 30 5.24 12.42 -2.20
N LEU A 31 4.55 11.67 -3.05
CA LEU A 31 4.71 10.22 -3.14
C LEU A 31 5.83 9.92 -4.13
N LEU A 32 6.88 9.24 -3.67
CA LEU A 32 7.88 8.62 -4.53
C LEU A 32 7.36 7.23 -4.92
N VAL A 33 6.93 7.09 -6.16
CA VAL A 33 6.43 5.83 -6.74
C VAL A 33 7.53 5.27 -7.63
N ASN A 34 8.01 4.07 -7.32
CA ASN A 34 9.01 3.36 -8.11
C ASN A 34 8.39 2.10 -8.70
N ASN A 35 8.02 2.14 -9.99
CA ASN A 35 7.39 1.01 -10.67
C ASN A 35 7.40 1.16 -12.21
N PRO A 36 8.45 0.72 -12.96
CA PRO A 36 9.83 0.39 -12.58
C PRO A 36 10.79 1.61 -12.62
N ASN A 37 10.28 2.77 -13.07
CA ASN A 37 11.01 4.04 -13.04
C ASN A 37 10.49 4.89 -11.88
N PRO A 38 11.36 5.64 -11.18
CA PRO A 38 10.92 6.53 -10.11
C PRO A 38 10.17 7.76 -10.64
N GLU A 39 8.99 8.00 -10.10
CA GLU A 39 8.18 9.18 -10.33
C GLU A 39 7.85 9.86 -8.99
N LEU A 40 7.81 11.18 -9.00
CA LEU A 40 7.43 12.00 -7.85
C LEU A 40 6.07 12.64 -8.11
N ILE A 41 5.11 12.31 -7.26
CA ILE A 41 3.73 12.78 -7.38
C ILE A 41 3.46 13.76 -6.24
N ASP A 42 3.18 15.02 -6.59
CA ASP A 42 2.85 16.06 -5.62
C ASP A 42 1.46 15.80 -5.01
N ILE A 43 1.42 15.50 -3.71
CA ILE A 43 0.18 15.14 -3.03
C ILE A 43 -0.79 16.32 -2.91
N ASN A 44 -0.31 17.56 -3.07
CA ASN A 44 -1.18 18.74 -3.08
C ASN A 44 -2.02 18.84 -4.35
N ARG A 45 -1.68 18.08 -5.39
CA ARG A 45 -2.48 17.96 -6.62
C ARG A 45 -3.59 16.91 -6.50
N ILE A 46 -3.52 16.05 -5.49
CA ILE A 46 -4.53 15.01 -5.22
C ILE A 46 -5.65 15.65 -4.41
N SER A 47 -6.89 15.49 -4.86
CA SER A 47 -8.05 16.07 -4.16
C SER A 47 -8.29 15.39 -2.81
N LYS A 48 -8.93 16.11 -1.91
CA LYS A 48 -9.36 15.58 -0.61
C LYS A 48 -10.29 14.36 -0.80
N GLU A 49 -11.16 14.42 -1.79
CA GLU A 49 -12.13 13.35 -2.09
C GLU A 49 -11.42 12.07 -2.50
N LYS A 50 -10.34 12.15 -3.30
CA LYS A 50 -9.52 10.97 -3.64
C LYS A 50 -8.83 10.37 -2.44
N TRP A 51 -8.29 11.20 -1.54
CA TRP A 51 -7.72 10.72 -0.29
C TRP A 51 -8.75 10.03 0.61
N ILE A 52 -9.95 10.59 0.72
CA ILE A 52 -11.04 9.97 1.50
C ILE A 52 -11.40 8.61 0.90
N GLN A 53 -11.64 8.55 -0.41
CA GLN A 53 -11.97 7.32 -1.12
C GLN A 53 -10.88 6.25 -0.91
N PHE A 54 -9.61 6.65 -1.05
CA PHE A 54 -8.48 5.78 -0.77
C PHE A 54 -8.55 5.15 0.62
N TRP A 55 -8.76 5.96 1.68
CA TRP A 55 -8.85 5.42 3.03
C TRP A 55 -10.07 4.52 3.26
N GLU A 56 -11.20 4.80 2.61
CA GLU A 56 -12.38 3.95 2.64
C GLU A 56 -12.14 2.61 1.95
N ASP A 57 -11.42 2.61 0.83
CA ASP A 57 -11.04 1.39 0.12
C ASP A 57 -10.08 0.54 0.96
N LEU A 58 -9.11 1.17 1.64
CA LEU A 58 -8.19 0.47 2.55
C LEU A 58 -8.90 -0.14 3.76
N GLU A 59 -9.92 0.54 4.30
CA GLU A 59 -10.77 -0.01 5.35
C GLU A 59 -11.54 -1.25 4.85
N ARG A 60 -12.12 -1.16 3.66
CA ARG A 60 -12.92 -2.24 3.06
C ARG A 60 -12.09 -3.51 2.82
N ILE A 61 -10.82 -3.36 2.45
CA ILE A 61 -9.92 -4.50 2.20
C ILE A 61 -9.29 -5.04 3.49
N GLY A 62 -9.69 -4.55 4.67
CA GLY A 62 -9.17 -5.04 5.95
C GLY A 62 -7.69 -4.76 6.14
N LEU A 63 -7.15 -3.67 5.56
CA LEU A 63 -5.72 -3.37 5.62
C LEU A 63 -5.22 -3.22 7.06
N TRP A 64 -6.06 -2.67 7.94
CA TRP A 64 -5.72 -2.45 9.35
C TRP A 64 -5.78 -3.73 10.19
N ASP A 65 -6.35 -4.81 9.63
CA ASP A 65 -6.50 -6.11 10.30
C ASP A 65 -5.38 -7.09 9.90
N LEU A 66 -4.38 -6.62 9.15
CA LEU A 66 -3.24 -7.44 8.79
C LEU A 66 -2.42 -7.82 10.03
N GLU A 67 -1.95 -9.07 10.03
CA GLU A 67 -0.96 -9.54 11.00
C GLU A 67 0.37 -8.81 10.78
N GLU A 68 1.18 -8.71 11.83
CA GLU A 68 2.52 -8.09 11.72
C GLU A 68 3.44 -8.87 10.76
N GLU A 69 3.29 -10.20 10.69
CA GLU A 69 4.21 -11.07 9.95
C GLU A 69 3.49 -12.21 9.21
N TYR A 70 3.86 -12.41 7.94
CA TYR A 70 3.43 -13.52 7.09
C TYR A 70 4.64 -14.26 6.50
N GLN A 71 4.92 -15.48 6.98
CA GLN A 71 6.02 -16.29 6.46
C GLN A 71 5.55 -17.65 5.93
N SER A 72 6.05 -18.02 4.76
CA SER A 72 5.92 -19.37 4.19
C SER A 72 7.30 -19.97 3.88
N CYS A 73 7.51 -21.23 4.26
CA CYS A 73 8.75 -21.98 4.00
C CYS A 73 8.84 -22.52 2.57
N THR A 74 8.56 -21.69 1.56
CA THR A 74 8.74 -22.06 0.15
C THR A 74 10.09 -21.59 -0.38
N LEU A 75 10.81 -22.49 -1.04
CA LEU A 75 12.21 -22.32 -1.44
C LEU A 75 12.41 -21.69 -2.84
N ASP A 76 11.34 -21.38 -3.58
CA ASP A 76 11.45 -21.04 -5.01
C ASP A 76 10.73 -19.74 -5.38
N GLY A 77 11.39 -18.90 -6.18
CA GLY A 77 10.82 -17.70 -6.84
C GLY A 77 10.82 -16.39 -6.05
N GLY A 78 10.96 -16.44 -4.72
CA GLY A 78 11.30 -15.33 -3.82
C GLY A 78 10.52 -14.02 -4.04
N PHE A 79 9.52 -13.75 -3.19
CA PHE A 79 8.98 -12.41 -3.06
C PHE A 79 8.87 -11.99 -1.59
N THR A 80 9.06 -10.70 -1.34
CA THR A 80 8.93 -10.08 -0.02
C THR A 80 8.14 -8.78 -0.15
N TRP A 81 7.41 -8.43 0.89
CA TRP A 81 6.67 -7.20 0.98
C TRP A 81 6.72 -6.63 2.39
N ASN A 82 6.54 -5.32 2.48
CA ASN A 82 6.48 -4.58 3.74
C ASN A 82 5.57 -3.37 3.55
N ILE A 83 4.65 -3.18 4.49
CA ILE A 83 3.74 -2.04 4.57
C ILE A 83 3.94 -1.38 5.92
N LYS A 84 4.21 -0.08 5.90
CA LYS A 84 4.28 0.76 7.08
C LYS A 84 3.44 2.01 6.87
N ILE A 85 2.38 2.16 7.66
CA ILE A 85 1.44 3.28 7.55
C ILE A 85 1.13 3.81 8.94
N VAL A 86 1.22 5.13 9.10
CA VAL A 86 0.71 5.86 10.26
C VAL A 86 -0.29 6.87 9.72
N TYR A 87 -1.54 6.74 10.15
CA TYR A 87 -2.63 7.64 9.77
C TYR A 87 -3.57 7.85 10.95
N LYS A 88 -3.62 9.09 11.46
CA LYS A 88 -4.43 9.48 12.63
C LYS A 88 -4.04 8.67 13.86
N SER A 89 -4.96 7.83 14.36
CA SER A 89 -4.75 6.96 15.53
C SER A 89 -4.52 5.50 15.12
N LYS A 90 -4.31 5.22 13.83
CA LYS A 90 -4.03 3.88 13.31
C LYS A 90 -2.56 3.79 12.90
N GLU A 91 -1.94 2.69 13.28
CA GLU A 91 -0.58 2.33 12.90
C GLU A 91 -0.61 0.90 12.37
N LEU A 92 0.07 0.70 11.24
CA LEU A 92 0.26 -0.60 10.60
C LEU A 92 1.75 -0.77 10.32
N ASN A 93 2.30 -1.88 10.77
CA ASN A 93 3.60 -2.35 10.37
C ASN A 93 3.46 -3.85 10.10
N SER A 94 3.43 -4.22 8.81
CA SER A 94 3.16 -5.59 8.39
C SER A 94 4.10 -5.98 7.28
N TYR A 95 4.65 -7.19 7.35
CA TYR A 95 5.59 -7.68 6.37
C TYR A 95 5.37 -9.16 6.07
N GLY A 96 5.90 -9.60 4.93
CA GLY A 96 5.87 -11.01 4.61
C GLY A 96 6.87 -11.44 3.55
N ALA A 97 7.08 -12.74 3.52
CA ALA A 97 7.95 -13.42 2.58
C ALA A 97 7.25 -14.67 2.05
N ASN A 98 7.13 -14.75 0.73
CA ASN A 98 6.49 -15.86 0.01
C ASN A 98 5.03 -16.15 0.41
N MET A 99 4.36 -15.21 1.08
CA MET A 99 2.97 -15.32 1.51
C MET A 99 2.33 -13.94 1.47
N GLU A 100 1.14 -13.82 0.86
CA GLU A 100 0.36 -12.59 0.84
C GLU A 100 -0.87 -12.71 1.74
N PRO A 101 -1.28 -11.63 2.41
CA PRO A 101 -2.57 -11.56 3.06
C PRO A 101 -3.71 -11.61 2.04
N LYS A 102 -4.75 -12.39 2.37
CA LYS A 102 -5.93 -12.57 1.53
C LYS A 102 -7.18 -12.24 2.30
N ILE A 103 -8.14 -11.62 1.63
CA ILE A 103 -9.47 -11.34 2.16
C ILE A 103 -10.54 -12.08 1.37
N VAL A 104 -11.64 -12.38 2.05
CA VAL A 104 -12.82 -12.99 1.44
C VAL A 104 -13.92 -11.95 1.36
N ILE A 105 -14.33 -11.59 0.15
CA ILE A 105 -15.46 -10.68 -0.09
C ILE A 105 -16.52 -11.48 -0.85
N GLY A 106 -17.63 -11.79 -0.18
CA GLY A 106 -18.67 -12.66 -0.72
C GLY A 106 -18.15 -14.08 -0.96
N ASP A 107 -18.16 -14.52 -2.21
CA ASP A 107 -17.70 -15.84 -2.66
C ASP A 107 -16.29 -15.83 -3.28
N LYS A 108 -15.58 -14.70 -3.22
CA LYS A 108 -14.27 -14.49 -3.87
C LYS A 108 -13.16 -14.21 -2.87
N ILE A 109 -11.96 -14.61 -3.25
CA ILE A 109 -10.72 -14.37 -2.50
C ILE A 109 -9.88 -13.36 -3.27
N TYR A 110 -9.45 -12.30 -2.58
CA TYR A 110 -8.63 -11.22 -3.13
C TYR A 110 -7.31 -11.11 -2.38
N SER A 111 -6.24 -10.70 -3.08
CA SER A 111 -4.98 -10.30 -2.44
C SER A 111 -5.13 -8.88 -1.91
N VAL A 112 -4.89 -8.67 -0.62
CA VAL A 112 -4.93 -7.31 -0.03
C VAL A 112 -3.88 -6.42 -0.66
N LEU A 113 -2.74 -7.02 -1.03
CA LEU A 113 -1.62 -6.33 -1.66
C LEU A 113 -1.98 -5.78 -3.06
N GLU A 114 -2.66 -6.58 -3.87
CA GLU A 114 -3.13 -6.16 -5.20
C GLU A 114 -4.20 -5.06 -5.10
N GLU A 115 -5.15 -5.21 -4.19
CA GLU A 115 -6.20 -4.19 -4.01
C GLU A 115 -5.62 -2.88 -3.43
N LEU A 116 -4.65 -2.96 -2.50
CA LEU A 116 -3.90 -1.80 -2.01
C LEU A 116 -3.23 -1.06 -3.17
N TYR A 117 -2.54 -1.77 -4.06
CA TYR A 117 -1.91 -1.15 -5.22
C TYR A 117 -2.91 -0.47 -6.15
N LYS A 118 -4.03 -1.14 -6.42
CA LYS A 118 -5.09 -0.58 -7.24
C LYS A 118 -5.66 0.72 -6.63
N SER A 119 -5.91 0.73 -5.32
CA SER A 119 -6.35 1.95 -4.63
C SER A 119 -5.32 3.08 -4.71
N ILE A 120 -4.02 2.76 -4.72
CA ILE A 120 -2.97 3.77 -4.91
C ILE A 120 -2.95 4.27 -6.36
N GLU A 121 -3.09 3.40 -7.36
CA GLU A 121 -3.20 3.80 -8.76
C GLU A 121 -4.38 4.77 -8.97
N GLU A 122 -5.55 4.47 -8.39
CA GLU A 122 -6.73 5.34 -8.45
C GLU A 122 -6.52 6.69 -7.71
N LEU A 123 -5.79 6.67 -6.59
CA LEU A 123 -5.42 7.85 -5.83
C LEU A 123 -4.51 8.79 -6.63
N ILE A 124 -3.51 8.23 -7.32
CA ILE A 124 -2.48 9.00 -8.04
C ILE A 124 -2.84 9.30 -9.49
N ASP A 125 -3.87 8.67 -10.06
CA ASP A 125 -4.34 8.97 -11.40
C ASP A 125 -4.74 10.46 -11.48
N LEU A 126 -4.18 11.20 -12.43
CA LEU A 126 -4.41 12.64 -12.55
C LEU A 126 -5.40 12.87 -13.70
N GLU A 127 -6.60 13.38 -13.38
CA GLU A 127 -7.55 13.91 -14.38
C GLU A 127 -7.01 15.20 -15.05
#